data_AF-A0A1I7K9R1-F1
#
_entry.id   AF-A0A1I7K9R1-F1
#
_cell.length_a   1.000
_cell.length_b   1.000
_cell.length_c   1.000
_cell.angle_alpha   90.00
_cell.angle_beta   90.00
_cell.angle_gamma   90.00
#
_symmetry.space_group_name_H-M   'P 1'
#
loop_
_entity.id
_entity.type
_entity.pdbx_description
1 polymer ?
#
loop_
_entity_poly.entity_id
_entity_poly.type
_entity_poly.pdbx_seq_one_letter_code
_entity_poly.pdbx_strand_id
1 'polypeptide(L)'
;MPNCTVEPVDLGRVGRRVIEAAFDGGDIVSDGGVLLLRQVDQRIGLTKSIARVFDDQRRRASVAHSMRDLLAQRIYGLCCGWEDVC
;
A
#
# COMPACT_ATOMS: atom_id res chain seq x y z
N MET A 1 -22.31 0.56 -27.78
CA MET A 1 -21.56 0.21 -26.56
C MET A 1 -20.94 1.49 -26.04
N PRO A 2 -21.14 1.87 -24.76
CA PRO A 2 -20.45 3.04 -24.24
C PRO A 2 -18.94 2.78 -24.31
N ASN A 3 -18.21 3.74 -24.88
CA ASN A 3 -16.77 3.69 -25.01
C ASN A 3 -16.18 4.03 -23.64
N CYS A 4 -16.13 3.03 -22.76
CA CYS A 4 -15.55 3.15 -21.41
C CYS A 4 -14.03 2.97 -21.48
N THR A 5 -13.33 3.75 -22.31
CA THR A 5 -11.88 3.90 -22.19
C THR A 5 -11.62 4.73 -20.93
N VAL A 6 -11.59 4.05 -19.78
CA VAL A 6 -11.07 4.62 -18.54
C VAL A 6 -9.56 4.80 -18.73
N GLU A 7 -9.09 6.03 -18.53
CA GLU A 7 -7.64 6.29 -18.52
C GLU A 7 -6.97 5.39 -17.47
N PRO A 8 -5.76 4.87 -17.76
CA PRO A 8 -5.02 4.07 -16.79
C PRO A 8 -4.84 4.85 -15.49
N VAL A 9 -5.12 4.20 -14.36
CA VAL A 9 -4.92 4.83 -13.05
C VAL A 9 -3.46 4.66 -12.65
N ASP A 10 -2.71 5.76 -12.49
CA ASP A 10 -1.33 5.73 -12.00
C ASP A 10 -1.30 5.30 -10.51
N LEU A 11 -0.66 4.18 -10.25
CA LEU A 11 -0.47 3.60 -8.92
C LEU A 11 0.97 3.76 -8.38
N GLY A 12 1.79 4.52 -9.10
CA GLY A 12 3.16 4.87 -8.75
C GLY A 12 4.19 4.03 -9.50
N ARG A 13 5.35 3.84 -8.88
CA ARG A 13 6.52 3.20 -9.53
C ARG A 13 7.26 2.24 -8.61
N VAL A 14 7.84 1.21 -9.21
CA VAL A 14 8.83 0.32 -8.58
C VAL A 14 10.13 0.41 -9.39
N GLY A 15 11.09 1.14 -8.85
CA GLY A 15 12.31 1.51 -9.57
C GLY A 15 11.97 2.24 -10.87
N ARG A 16 12.31 1.62 -12.00
CA ARG A 16 12.09 2.20 -13.34
C ARG A 16 10.67 1.98 -13.88
N ARG A 17 9.95 1.00 -13.32
CA ARG A 17 8.65 0.51 -13.83
C ARG A 17 7.53 1.37 -13.28
N VAL A 18 6.61 1.78 -14.15
CA VAL A 18 5.35 2.43 -13.77
C VAL A 18 4.33 1.33 -13.49
N ILE A 19 3.49 1.53 -12.47
CA ILE A 19 2.39 0.64 -12.13
C ILE A 19 1.11 1.38 -12.48
N GLU A 20 0.31 0.76 -13.33
CA GLU A 20 -0.97 1.30 -13.78
C GLU A 20 -2.05 0.24 -13.58
N ALA A 21 -3.26 0.67 -13.22
CA ALA A 21 -4.44 -0.19 -13.33
C ALA A 21 -5.13 0.05 -14.68
N ALA A 22 -5.26 -1.02 -15.45
CA ALA A 22 -6.10 -1.07 -16.64
C ALA A 22 -7.38 -1.86 -16.34
N PHE A 23 -8.48 -1.49 -17.00
CA PHE A 23 -9.80 -2.14 -16.85
C PHE A 23 -10.23 -2.83 -18.16
N ASP A 24 -9.26 -3.34 -18.92
CA ASP A 24 -9.45 -4.04 -20.18
C ASP A 24 -9.62 -5.56 -20.01
N GLY A 25 -9.53 -6.06 -18.76
CA GLY A 25 -9.68 -7.47 -18.43
C GLY A 25 -8.44 -8.32 -18.72
N GLY A 26 -7.25 -7.72 -18.86
CA GLY A 26 -5.96 -8.39 -19.01
C GLY A 26 -5.54 -9.24 -17.79
N ASP A 27 -4.27 -9.17 -17.37
CA ASP A 27 -3.80 -9.91 -16.19
C ASP A 27 -4.49 -9.40 -14.91
N ILE A 28 -5.17 -10.30 -14.20
CA ILE A 28 -5.96 -9.97 -13.01
C ILE A 28 -5.19 -10.35 -11.75
N VAL A 29 -5.18 -9.46 -10.76
CA VAL A 29 -4.62 -9.69 -9.42
C VAL A 29 -5.72 -9.49 -8.36
N SER A 30 -5.79 -10.40 -7.38
CA SER A 30 -6.82 -10.36 -6.34
C SER A 30 -6.66 -9.16 -5.40
N ASP A 31 -5.44 -8.88 -4.95
CA ASP A 31 -5.16 -7.87 -3.92
C ASP A 31 -4.66 -6.53 -4.47
N GLY A 32 -4.81 -6.28 -5.78
CA GLY A 32 -4.30 -5.06 -6.43
C GLY A 32 -4.85 -3.76 -5.84
N GLY A 33 -6.05 -3.80 -5.25
CA GLY A 33 -6.69 -2.68 -4.57
C GLY A 33 -5.88 -2.10 -3.40
N VAL A 34 -4.92 -2.86 -2.86
CA VAL A 34 -4.02 -2.40 -1.79
C VAL A 34 -3.18 -1.18 -2.20
N LEU A 35 -2.93 -1.01 -3.50
CA LEU A 35 -2.20 0.15 -4.02
C LEU A 35 -2.99 1.46 -3.87
N LEU A 36 -4.32 1.39 -4.01
CA LEU A 36 -5.21 2.53 -3.74
C LEU A 36 -5.22 2.87 -2.25
N LEU A 37 -5.30 1.85 -1.38
CA LEU A 37 -5.21 2.04 0.07
C LEU A 37 -3.91 2.74 0.48
N ARG A 38 -2.79 2.31 -0.13
CA ARG A 38 -1.49 2.95 0.08
C ARG A 38 -1.48 4.42 -0.33
N GLN A 39 -2.10 4.78 -1.46
CA GLN A 39 -2.19 6.19 -1.89
C GLN A 39 -3.02 7.02 -0.92
N VAL A 40 -4.14 6.48 -0.43
CA VAL A 40 -4.99 7.16 0.57
C VAL A 40 -4.21 7.37 1.86
N ASP A 41 -3.54 6.34 2.39
CA ASP A 41 -2.70 6.47 3.58
C ASP A 41 -1.58 7.49 3.41
N GLN A 42 -0.92 7.52 2.25
CA GLN A 42 0.10 8.54 1.95
C GLN A 42 -0.48 9.96 1.94
N ARG A 43 -1.72 10.13 1.48
CA ARG A 43 -2.40 11.43 1.41
C ARG A 43 -2.87 11.91 2.78
N ILE A 44 -3.43 11.04 3.60
CA ILE A 44 -3.97 11.40 4.92
C ILE A 44 -2.95 11.26 6.05
N GLY A 45 -1.87 10.50 5.82
CA GLY A 45 -0.79 10.27 6.76
C GLY A 45 -1.19 9.43 7.98
N LEU A 46 -2.09 8.44 7.83
CA LEU A 46 -2.62 7.66 8.95
C LEU A 46 -1.52 6.83 9.63
N THR A 47 -0.84 5.95 8.89
CA THR A 47 0.25 5.11 9.42
C THR A 47 1.38 5.94 9.99
N LYS A 48 1.70 7.08 9.36
CA LYS A 48 2.70 8.05 9.85
C LYS A 48 2.28 8.71 11.17
N SER A 49 1.00 8.99 11.36
CA SER A 49 0.49 9.61 12.58
C SER A 49 0.47 8.62 13.74
N ILE A 50 0.07 7.38 13.47
CA ILE A 50 0.13 6.29 14.46
C ILE A 50 1.59 6.01 14.84
N ALA A 51 2.49 5.85 13.87
CA ALA A 51 3.90 5.54 14.15
C ALA A 51 4.60 6.59 15.05
N ARG A 52 4.14 7.85 15.02
CA ARG A 52 4.72 8.93 15.84
C ARG A 52 4.41 8.83 17.33
N VAL A 53 3.33 8.14 17.70
CA VAL A 53 2.95 7.95 19.10
C VAL A 53 3.46 6.63 19.68
N PHE A 54 4.10 5.79 18.86
CA PHE A 54 4.76 4.57 19.32
C PHE A 54 6.13 4.89 19.93
N ASP A 55 6.34 4.39 21.14
CA ASP A 55 7.65 4.37 21.76
C ASP A 55 8.44 3.15 21.27
N ASP A 56 9.22 3.35 20.21
CA ASP A 56 9.99 2.27 19.57
C ASP A 56 11.28 1.96 20.35
N GLN A 57 11.16 1.03 21.30
CA GLN A 57 12.25 0.55 22.15
C GLN A 57 13.20 -0.43 21.45
N ARG A 58 13.00 -0.70 20.14
CA ARG A 58 13.88 -1.61 19.40
C ARG A 58 15.25 -0.98 19.23
N ARG A 59 16.29 -1.82 19.31
CA ARG A 59 17.68 -1.41 19.08
C ARG A 59 17.85 -0.90 17.64
N ARG A 60 18.05 0.40 17.46
CA ARG A 60 18.09 1.08 16.15
C ARG A 60 19.02 0.41 15.13
N ALA A 61 20.20 -0.07 15.55
CA ALA A 61 21.17 -0.74 14.69
C ALA A 61 20.67 -2.09 14.11
N SER A 62 19.54 -2.60 14.59
CA SER A 62 18.94 -3.85 14.13
C SER A 62 17.57 -3.65 13.48
N VAL A 63 17.18 -2.39 13.26
CA VAL A 63 15.90 -2.05 12.62
C VAL A 63 16.11 -1.92 11.11
N ALA A 64 15.59 -2.89 10.36
CA ALA A 64 15.52 -2.81 8.90
C ALA A 64 14.27 -2.07 8.40
N HIS A 65 13.14 -2.20 9.12
CA HIS A 65 11.85 -1.61 8.77
C HIS A 65 11.38 -0.65 9.85
N SER A 66 10.99 0.55 9.45
CA SER A 66 10.50 1.56 10.40
C SER A 66 9.19 1.10 11.06
N MET A 67 8.85 1.68 12.22
CA MET A 67 7.56 1.41 12.85
C MET A 67 6.38 1.69 11.90
N ARG A 68 6.50 2.74 11.07
CA ARG A 68 5.51 3.06 10.03
C ARG A 68 5.36 1.93 9.00
N ASP A 69 6.46 1.31 8.59
CA ASP A 69 6.42 0.23 7.58
C ASP A 69 5.76 -1.02 8.14
N LEU A 70 6.05 -1.37 9.40
CA LEU A 70 5.37 -2.48 10.09
C LEU A 70 3.87 -2.22 10.25
N LEU A 71 3.49 -1.01 10.68
CA LEU A 71 2.08 -0.62 10.78
C LEU A 71 1.38 -0.67 9.42
N ALA A 72 2.03 -0.16 8.37
CA ALA A 72 1.48 -0.21 7.01
C ALA A 72 1.30 -1.66 6.54
N GLN A 73 2.29 -2.53 6.73
CA GLN A 73 2.19 -3.95 6.40
C GLN A 73 1.01 -4.61 7.11
N ARG A 74 0.88 -4.42 8.44
CA ARG A 74 -0.20 -5.00 9.23
C ARG A 74 -1.57 -4.48 8.79
N ILE A 75 -1.73 -3.17 8.69
CA ILE A 75 -3.03 -2.54 8.36
C ILE A 75 -3.45 -2.92 6.94
N TYR A 76 -2.53 -2.88 5.97
CA TYR A 76 -2.85 -3.24 4.59
C TYR A 76 -3.16 -4.74 4.45
N GLY A 77 -2.41 -5.61 5.14
CA GLY A 77 -2.70 -7.03 5.21
C GLY A 77 -4.12 -7.30 5.70
N LEU A 78 -4.52 -6.66 6.81
CA LEU A 78 -5.88 -6.75 7.33
C LEU A 78 -6.94 -6.29 6.33
N CYS A 79 -6.71 -5.19 5.61
CA CYS A 79 -7.64 -4.72 4.59
C CYS A 79 -7.77 -5.69 3.39
N CYS A 80 -6.73 -6.47 3.12
CA CYS A 80 -6.72 -7.54 2.12
C CYS A 80 -7.26 -8.88 2.67
N GLY A 81 -7.65 -8.95 3.95
CA GLY A 81 -8.13 -10.18 4.59
C GLY A 81 -7.04 -11.11 5.13
N TRP A 82 -5.79 -10.66 5.15
CA TRP A 82 -4.65 -11.41 5.71
C TRP A 82 -4.47 -11.09 7.19
N GLU A 83 -5.09 -11.90 8.04
CA GLU A 83 -5.09 -11.72 9.50
C GLU A 83 -3.80 -12.20 10.20
N ASP A 84 -3.02 -13.03 9.53
CA ASP A 84 -1.80 -13.68 10.03
C ASP A 84 -0.51 -12.91 9.68
N VAL A 85 -0.60 -11.91 8.82
CA VAL A 85 0.53 -11.04 8.45
C VAL A 85 1.04 -10.30 9.68
N CYS A 86 2.24 -10.70 10.13
CA CYS A 86 3.00 -10.05 11.19
C CYS A 86 3.78 -8.83 10.67
#